data_AF-A0A8T4CSI1-F1
#
_entry.id   AF-A0A8T4CSI1-F1
#
_cell.length_a   1.000
_cell.length_b   1.000
_cell.length_c   1.000
_cell.angle_alpha   90.00
_cell.angle_beta   90.00
_cell.angle_gamma   90.00
#
_symmetry.space_group_name_H-M   'P 1'
#
loop_
_entity.id
_entity.type
_entity.pdbx_description
1 polymer ?
#
loop_
_entity_poly.entity_id
_entity_poly.type
_entity_poly.pdbx_seq_one_letter_code
_entity_poly.pdbx_strand_id
1 'polypeptide(L)'
;MRYLFWLIKFIGFILLFGFAMHNANTVRLNFYLGHSWEAPLALILLVFLVLGAAIGLLANLGQVVRLRREVLMLRKEKRQSASEKTSKEAEILTPPLDAI
;
A
#
# COMPACT_ATOMS: atom_id res chain seq x y z
N MET A 1 -3.99 13.74 -16.20
CA MET A 1 -3.90 12.97 -14.93
C MET A 1 -4.38 13.74 -13.72
N ARG A 2 -3.80 14.89 -13.36
CA ARG A 2 -4.18 15.68 -12.16
C ARG A 2 -5.68 16.02 -12.10
N TYR A 3 -6.26 16.46 -13.22
CA TYR A 3 -7.70 16.75 -13.32
C TYR A 3 -8.58 15.52 -13.16
N LEU A 4 -8.15 14.36 -13.69
CA LEU A 4 -8.89 13.11 -13.54
C LEU A 4 -8.95 12.66 -12.08
N PHE A 5 -7.83 12.72 -11.36
CA PHE A 5 -7.82 12.44 -9.91
C PHE A 5 -8.68 13.43 -9.12
N TRP A 6 -8.68 14.70 -9.49
CA TRP A 6 -9.54 15.71 -8.86
C TRP A 6 -11.02 15.42 -9.10
N LEU A 7 -11.38 15.03 -10.33
CA LEU A 7 -12.74 14.63 -10.70
C LEU A 7 -13.19 13.38 -9.92
N ILE A 8 -12.36 12.35 -9.82
CA ILE A 8 -12.64 11.16 -9.01
C ILE A 8 -12.87 11.55 -7.55
N LYS A 9 -12.04 12.44 -7.00
CA LYS A 9 -12.20 12.92 -5.62
C LYS A 9 -13.50 13.70 -5.42
N PHE A 10 -13.90 14.48 -6.41
CA PHE A 10 -15.13 15.26 -6.39
C PHE A 10 -16.37 14.35 -6.48
N ILE A 11 -16.36 13.37 -7.39
CA ILE A 11 -17.43 12.36 -7.50
C ILE A 11 -17.54 11.57 -6.20
N GLY A 12 -16.41 11.10 -5.66
CA GLY A 12 -16.37 10.42 -4.37
C GLY A 12 -16.94 11.27 -3.24
N PHE A 13 -16.59 12.57 -3.20
CA PHE A 13 -17.14 13.50 -2.22
C PHE A 13 -18.66 13.65 -2.35
N ILE A 14 -19.19 13.86 -3.56
CA ILE A 14 -20.64 13.98 -3.78
C ILE A 14 -21.36 12.70 -3.36
N LEU A 15 -20.81 11.53 -3.68
CA LEU A 15 -21.39 10.25 -3.27
C LEU A 15 -21.43 10.11 -1.76
N LEU A 16 -20.31 10.35 -1.07
CA LEU A 16 -20.25 10.26 0.39
C LEU A 16 -21.14 11.31 1.07
N PHE A 17 -21.14 12.55 0.56
CA PHE A 17 -21.94 13.63 1.11
C PHE A 17 -23.43 13.40 0.89
N GLY A 18 -23.84 13.04 -0.32
CA GLY A 18 -25.22 12.69 -0.63
C GLY A 18 -25.70 11.47 0.18
N PHE A 19 -24.85 10.45 0.32
CA PHE A 19 -25.10 9.32 1.20
C PHE A 19 -25.31 9.76 2.65
N ALA A 20 -24.43 10.61 3.19
CA ALA A 20 -24.54 11.11 4.55
C ALA A 20 -25.81 11.96 4.77
N MET A 21 -26.15 12.81 3.81
CA MET A 21 -27.34 13.66 3.87
C MET A 21 -28.63 12.82 3.84
N HIS A 22 -28.69 11.78 2.98
CA HIS A 22 -29.85 10.90 2.90
C HIS A 22 -29.95 9.92 4.09
N ASN A 23 -28.81 9.53 4.66
CA ASN A 23 -28.71 8.61 5.80
C ASN A 23 -28.36 9.35 7.11
N ALA A 24 -28.83 10.58 7.25
CA ALA A 24 -28.73 11.37 8.49
C ALA A 24 -29.66 10.84 9.60
N ASN A 25 -30.50 9.85 9.28
CA ASN A 25 -31.36 9.18 10.24
C ASN A 25 -30.53 8.48 11.31
N THR A 26 -30.91 8.70 12.56
CA THR A 26 -30.28 8.10 13.74
C THR A 26 -30.65 6.64 13.86
N VAL A 27 -29.64 5.78 14.00
CA VAL A 27 -29.79 4.34 14.25
C VAL A 27 -29.25 4.03 15.63
N ARG A 28 -29.98 3.18 16.37
CA ARG A 28 -29.57 2.69 17.69
C ARG A 28 -28.68 1.47 17.54
N LEU A 29 -27.43 1.58 17.98
CA LEU A 29 -26.50 0.47 18.15
C LEU A 29 -26.65 -0.10 19.56
N ASN A 30 -27.03 -1.36 19.66
CA ASN A 30 -27.08 -2.07 20.94
C ASN A 30 -25.75 -2.78 21.15
N PHE A 31 -24.99 -2.32 22.14
CA PHE A 31 -23.76 -2.94 22.58
C PHE A 31 -24.04 -3.95 23.70
N TYR A 32 -23.04 -4.77 23.99
CA TYR A 32 -23.05 -5.68 25.13
C TYR A 32 -23.23 -4.87 26.44
N LEU A 33 -23.86 -5.45 27.46
CA LEU A 33 -24.21 -4.82 28.75
C LEU A 33 -25.40 -3.83 28.74
N GLY A 34 -26.27 -3.87 27.72
CA GLY A 34 -27.45 -3.01 27.65
C GLY A 34 -27.16 -1.55 27.31
N HIS A 35 -25.91 -1.23 26.97
CA HIS A 35 -25.54 0.09 26.48
C HIS A 35 -26.05 0.25 25.05
N SER A 36 -26.78 1.33 24.77
CA SER A 36 -27.21 1.63 23.41
C SER A 36 -26.75 3.03 23.03
N TRP A 37 -26.18 3.16 21.84
CA TRP A 37 -25.70 4.43 21.32
C TRP A 37 -26.43 4.78 20.04
N GLU A 38 -26.96 6.00 19.98
CA GLU A 38 -27.65 6.50 18.80
C GLU A 38 -26.71 7.40 18.00
N ALA A 39 -26.52 7.05 16.73
CA ALA A 39 -25.72 7.82 15.81
C ALA A 39 -26.29 7.70 14.39
N PRO A 40 -26.06 8.69 13.51
CA PRO A 40 -26.45 8.58 12.11
C PRO A 40 -25.79 7.35 11.45
N LEU A 41 -26.55 6.60 10.65
CA LEU A 41 -26.06 5.40 9.97
C LEU A 41 -24.76 5.67 9.18
N ALA A 42 -24.72 6.81 8.49
CA ALA A 42 -23.55 7.21 7.71
C ALA A 42 -22.29 7.39 8.57
N LEU A 43 -22.43 7.93 9.78
CA LEU A 43 -21.30 8.11 10.71
C LEU A 43 -20.74 6.76 11.17
N ILE A 44 -21.63 5.84 11.51
CA ILE A 44 -21.27 4.49 11.95
C ILE A 44 -20.46 3.80 10.85
N LEU A 45 -20.97 3.79 9.62
CA LEU A 45 -20.29 3.19 8.47
C LEU A 45 -18.93 3.84 8.19
N LEU A 46 -18.84 5.18 8.31
CA LEU A 46 -17.58 5.89 8.15
C LEU A 46 -16.53 5.43 9.16
N VAL A 47 -16.90 5.28 10.44
CA VAL A 47 -16.00 4.81 11.50
C VAL A 47 -15.49 3.40 11.18
N PHE A 48 -16.39 2.46 10.85
CA PHE A 48 -16.00 1.10 10.49
C PHE A 48 -15.13 1.06 9.24
N LEU A 49 -15.40 1.89 8.24
CA LEU A 49 -14.58 2.01 7.04
C LEU A 49 -13.18 2.49 7.36
N VAL A 50 -13.04 3.55 8.17
CA VAL A 50 -11.73 4.10 8.57
C VAL A 50 -10.95 3.07 9.38
N LEU A 51 -11.60 2.37 10.32
CA LEU A 51 -10.97 1.30 11.08
C LEU A 51 -10.52 0.14 10.18
N GLY A 52 -11.38 -0.32 9.28
CA GLY A 52 -11.06 -1.38 8.33
C GLY A 52 -9.92 -1.00 7.39
N ALA A 53 -9.91 0.25 6.88
CA ALA A 53 -8.83 0.77 6.04
C ALA A 53 -7.51 0.88 6.81
N ALA A 54 -7.56 1.33 8.06
CA ALA A 54 -6.38 1.38 8.93
C ALA A 54 -5.80 -0.02 9.16
N ILE A 55 -6.65 -1.01 9.49
CA ILE A 55 -6.24 -2.41 9.64
C ILE A 55 -5.65 -2.95 8.34
N GLY A 56 -6.31 -2.71 7.20
CA GLY A 56 -5.82 -3.13 5.89
C GLY A 56 -4.47 -2.51 5.52
N LEU A 57 -4.26 -1.23 5.83
CA LEU A 57 -2.99 -0.55 5.64
C LEU A 57 -1.90 -1.16 6.55
N LEU A 58 -2.20 -1.39 7.82
CA LEU A 58 -1.28 -2.04 8.76
C LEU A 58 -0.88 -3.45 8.28
N ALA A 59 -1.83 -4.24 7.77
CA ALA A 59 -1.56 -5.54 7.19
C ALA A 59 -0.64 -5.44 5.95
N ASN A 60 -0.85 -4.43 5.10
CA ASN A 60 -0.03 -4.20 3.92
C ASN A 60 1.41 -3.76 4.26
N LEU A 61 1.60 -2.95 5.31
CA LEU A 61 2.94 -2.51 5.74
C LEU A 61 3.89 -3.69 6.01
N GLY A 62 3.39 -4.76 6.63
CA GLY A 62 4.19 -5.98 6.86
C GLY A 62 4.66 -6.63 5.54
N GLN A 63 3.78 -6.72 4.55
CA GLN A 63 4.12 -7.24 3.22
C GLN A 63 5.14 -6.32 2.53
N VAL A 64 4.94 -5.01 2.55
CA VAL A 64 5.85 -4.04 1.92
C VAL A 64 7.26 -4.13 2.50
N VAL A 65 7.41 -4.32 3.80
CA VAL A 65 8.74 -4.49 4.42
C VAL A 65 9.41 -5.76 3.92
N ARG A 66 8.68 -6.88 3.84
CA ARG A 66 9.22 -8.15 3.31
C ARG A 66 9.66 -7.99 1.85
N LEU A 67 8.78 -7.44 1.01
CA LEU A 67 9.05 -7.18 -0.40
C LEU A 67 10.26 -6.25 -0.58
N ARG A 68 10.40 -5.21 0.26
CA ARG A 68 11.58 -4.33 0.22
C ARG A 68 12.87 -5.08 0.53
N ARG A 69 12.87 -6.02 1.48
CA ARG A 69 14.05 -6.84 1.79
C ARG A 69 14.44 -7.74 0.61
N GLU A 70 13.46 -8.41 -0.01
CA GLU A 70 13.68 -9.24 -1.20
C GLU A 70 14.24 -8.41 -2.37
N VAL A 71 13.66 -7.23 -2.62
CA VAL A 71 14.17 -6.31 -3.66
C VAL A 71 15.61 -5.88 -3.40
N LEU A 72 16.01 -5.66 -2.15
CA LEU A 72 17.39 -5.30 -1.81
C LEU A 72 18.36 -6.47 -2.04
N MET A 73 17.98 -7.69 -1.70
CA MET A 73 18.81 -8.89 -1.92
C MET A 73 19.00 -9.16 -3.42
N LEU A 74 17.90 -9.16 -4.19
CA LEU A 74 17.94 -9.35 -5.64
C LEU A 74 18.79 -8.28 -6.35
N ARG A 75 18.76 -7.03 -5.86
CA ARG A 75 19.62 -5.95 -6.38
C ARG A 75 21.11 -6.21 -6.12
N LYS A 76 21.47 -6.81 -4.98
CA LYS A 76 22.87 -7.17 -4.67
C LYS A 76 23.36 -8.32 -5.56
N GLU A 77 22.54 -9.37 -5.72
CA GLU A 77 22.86 -10.51 -6.59
C GLU A 77 23.07 -10.05 -8.04
N LYS A 78 22.16 -9.22 -8.58
CA LYS A 78 22.35 -8.64 -9.93
C LYS A 78 23.67 -7.88 -10.08
N ARG A 79 24.08 -7.13 -9.05
CA ARG A 79 25.32 -6.36 -9.07
C ARG A 79 26.55 -7.26 -9.03
N GLN A 80 26.50 -8.36 -8.27
CA GLN A 80 27.57 -9.35 -8.22
C GLN A 80 27.70 -10.10 -9.54
N SER A 81 26.60 -10.59 -10.12
CA SER A 81 26.63 -11.25 -11.42
C SER A 81 27.07 -10.31 -12.56
N ALA A 82 26.76 -9.02 -12.47
CA ALA A 82 27.28 -8.03 -13.42
C ALA A 82 28.80 -7.82 -13.24
N SER A 83 29.28 -7.72 -12.00
CA SER A 83 30.71 -7.57 -11.70
C SER A 83 31.53 -8.81 -12.08
N GLU A 84 31.01 -10.01 -11.87
CA GLU A 84 31.64 -11.27 -12.29
C GLU A 84 31.72 -11.38 -13.81
N LYS A 85 30.66 -10.98 -14.53
CA LYS A 85 30.68 -10.95 -16.00
C LYS A 85 31.77 -10.00 -16.51
N THR A 86 31.84 -8.79 -15.98
CA THR A 86 32.86 -7.82 -16.34
C THR A 86 34.27 -8.28 -15.97
N SER A 87 34.47 -8.96 -14.83
CA SER A 87 35.77 -9.51 -14.43
C SER A 87 36.21 -10.65 -15.35
N LYS A 88 35.29 -11.54 -15.74
CA LYS A 88 35.58 -12.62 -16.69
C LYS A 88 35.89 -12.06 -18.08
N GLU A 89 35.18 -11.04 -18.54
CA GLU A 89 35.50 -10.34 -19.80
C GLU A 89 36.85 -9.64 -19.74
N ALA A 90 37.23 -9.04 -18.61
CA ALA A 90 38.54 -8.41 -18.45
C ALA A 90 39.69 -9.45 -18.40
N GLU A 91 39.48 -10.61 -17.79
CA GLU A 91 40.43 -11.72 -17.74
C GLU A 91 40.63 -12.38 -19.12
N ILE A 92 39.57 -12.46 -19.94
CA ILE A 92 39.66 -12.91 -21.34
C ILE A 92 40.45 -11.93 -22.22
N LEU A 93 40.44 -10.63 -21.89
CA LEU A 93 41.15 -9.59 -22.64
C LEU A 93 42.60 -9.37 -22.20
N THR A 94 43.04 -9.98 -21.09
CA THR A 94 44.45 -10.02 -20.70
C THR A 94 45.08 -11.33 -21.22
N PRO A 95 46.03 -11.28 -22.16
CA PRO A 95 46.77 -12.48 -22.56
C PRO A 95 47.55 -13.02 -21.36
N PRO A 96 47.71 -14.35 -21.24
CA PRO A 96 48.43 -14.95 -20.12
C PRO A 96 49.87 -14.41 -20.08
N LEU A 97 50.22 -13.84 -18.93
CA LEU A 97 51.57 -13.33 -18.62
C LEU A 97 52.63 -14.45 -18.52
N ASP A 98 52.21 -15.69 -18.73
CA ASP A 98 53.02 -16.91 -18.64
C ASP A 98 53.72 -17.25 -19.98
N ALA A 99 53.51 -16.43 -21.03
CA ALA A 99 54.06 -16.65 -22.37
C ALA A 99 55.31 -15.79 -22.69
N ILE A 100 55.89 -15.10 -21.71
CA ILE A 100 57.16 -14.34 -21.82
C ILE A 100 58.21 -14.99 -20.93
#